data_AF-A0A661M1F5-F1
#
_entry.id   AF-A0A661M1F5-F1
#
_cell.length_a   1.000
_cell.length_b   1.000
_cell.length_c   1.000
_cell.angle_alpha   90.00
_cell.angle_beta   90.00
_cell.angle_gamma   90.00
#
_symmetry.space_group_name_H-M   'P 1'
#
loop_
_entity.id
_entity.type
_entity.pdbx_description
1 polymer ?
#
loop_
_entity_poly.entity_id
_entity_poly.type
_entity_poly.pdbx_seq_one_letter_code
_entity_poly.pdbx_strand_id
1 'polypeptide(L)'
;MAGIHPGGSGNSGTADGGAVLIESNASPTIVGCIFSENETQADGGAIGLKGSRVYIANCTFAGNDAGTDGYGRGGAISVNDYNANFNIVEDCEFSQNTATGSGGAIHWLGDHFTIRRCTFNHNSASSTDYGGGIYASPHGTGEGTIADCEFIDNSAGQGGGLYVGSATFDIHNCVFYSNHAATQGGGIYSYGGTADVTNCTIHQNYAYTEGGYPRRVHDREHHQQHHMDQQVLCRIPLSSRKGHHGIRRRHLH
;
A
#
# COMPACT_ATOMS: atom_id res chain seq x y z
N MET A 1 -22.79 13.35 -12.67
CA MET A 1 -21.85 13.32 -11.53
C MET A 1 -22.68 13.30 -10.26
N ALA A 2 -22.89 12.14 -9.67
CA ALA A 2 -23.46 12.04 -8.34
C ALA A 2 -22.30 12.26 -7.37
N GLY A 3 -22.28 13.39 -6.66
CA GLY A 3 -21.38 13.59 -5.53
C GLY A 3 -21.83 12.68 -4.40
N ILE A 4 -20.96 11.77 -3.96
CA ILE A 4 -21.22 10.96 -2.77
C ILE A 4 -20.96 11.87 -1.56
N HIS A 5 -21.95 11.98 -0.66
CA HIS A 5 -21.99 12.79 0.58
C HIS A 5 -20.91 12.33 1.60
N PRO A 6 -20.65 13.08 2.71
CA PRO A 6 -19.31 13.27 3.28
C PRO A 6 -18.88 12.10 4.17
N GLY A 7 -18.44 11.00 3.57
CA GLY A 7 -17.88 9.87 4.30
C GLY A 7 -18.87 9.11 5.17
N GLY A 8 -18.49 7.89 5.57
CA GLY A 8 -19.31 7.00 6.39
C GLY A 8 -18.54 6.58 7.63
N SER A 9 -19.19 6.52 8.79
CA SER A 9 -18.59 6.06 10.03
C SER A 9 -19.38 4.93 10.68
N GLY A 10 -18.71 3.89 11.19
CA GLY A 10 -19.37 2.82 11.95
C GLY A 10 -20.27 1.92 11.10
N ASN A 11 -20.06 1.86 9.78
CA ASN A 11 -20.86 1.00 8.91
C ASN A 11 -20.32 -0.43 8.96
N SER A 12 -21.21 -1.42 8.99
CA SER A 12 -20.87 -2.84 8.96
C SER A 12 -21.59 -3.52 7.80
N GLY A 13 -20.84 -4.27 6.99
CA GLY A 13 -21.37 -4.97 5.81
C GLY A 13 -20.87 -6.41 5.69
N THR A 14 -21.63 -7.23 4.96
CA THR A 14 -21.19 -8.59 4.57
C THR A 14 -20.68 -8.64 3.13
N ALA A 15 -20.74 -7.52 2.40
CA ALA A 15 -20.30 -7.36 1.03
C ALA A 15 -19.21 -6.28 0.95
N ASP A 16 -18.51 -6.20 -0.18
CA ASP A 16 -17.40 -5.27 -0.36
C ASP A 16 -17.81 -3.82 -0.10
N GLY A 17 -16.91 -3.02 0.50
CA GLY A 17 -17.19 -1.62 0.79
C GLY A 17 -18.08 -1.45 2.01
N GLY A 18 -17.50 -1.51 3.21
CA GLY A 18 -18.26 -1.38 4.46
C GLY A 18 -19.06 -0.08 4.55
N ALA A 19 -18.58 1.01 3.94
CA ALA A 19 -19.34 2.26 3.76
C ALA A 19 -19.84 2.48 2.33
N VAL A 20 -19.00 2.22 1.32
CA VAL A 20 -19.29 2.53 -0.08
C VAL A 20 -18.84 1.40 -0.98
N LEU A 21 -19.79 0.83 -1.72
CA LEU A 21 -19.52 -0.06 -2.84
C LEU A 21 -19.64 0.70 -4.15
N ILE A 22 -18.55 0.73 -4.93
CA ILE A 22 -18.50 1.29 -6.28
C ILE A 22 -18.54 0.13 -7.27
N GLU A 23 -19.69 -0.03 -7.90
CA GLU A 23 -19.92 -1.03 -8.95
C GLU A 23 -19.24 -0.65 -10.28
N SER A 24 -19.17 -1.60 -11.22
CA SER A 24 -18.47 -1.47 -12.50
C SER A 24 -18.93 -0.30 -13.37
N ASN A 25 -17.98 0.26 -14.13
CA ASN A 25 -18.18 1.37 -15.07
C ASN A 25 -18.62 2.69 -14.42
N ALA A 26 -18.36 2.86 -13.13
CA ALA A 26 -18.53 4.14 -12.44
C ALA A 26 -17.26 4.99 -12.55
N SER A 27 -17.44 6.31 -12.40
CA SER A 27 -16.31 7.23 -12.24
C SER A 27 -16.55 8.25 -11.13
N PRO A 28 -16.66 7.81 -9.86
CA PRO A 28 -16.96 8.70 -8.77
C PRO A 28 -15.75 9.55 -8.38
N THR A 29 -16.06 10.74 -7.88
CA THR A 29 -15.11 11.66 -7.25
C THR A 29 -15.45 11.73 -5.78
N ILE A 30 -14.49 11.38 -4.93
CA ILE A 30 -14.64 11.35 -3.46
C ILE A 30 -13.63 12.34 -2.90
N VAL A 31 -14.13 13.46 -2.37
CA VAL A 31 -13.26 14.55 -1.91
C VAL A 31 -13.72 15.09 -0.57
N GLY A 32 -12.78 15.26 0.37
CA GLY A 32 -13.09 15.86 1.67
C GLY A 32 -13.90 14.93 2.59
N CYS A 33 -13.83 13.61 2.35
CA CYS A 33 -14.62 12.63 3.09
C CYS A 33 -13.82 12.00 4.23
N ILE A 34 -14.52 11.63 5.30
CA ILE A 34 -13.95 10.87 6.42
C ILE A 34 -14.63 9.51 6.47
N PHE A 35 -13.86 8.45 6.31
CA PHE A 35 -14.30 7.07 6.46
C PHE A 35 -13.66 6.49 7.70
N SER A 36 -14.44 6.26 8.76
CA SER A 36 -13.89 5.79 10.03
C SER A 36 -14.65 4.62 10.62
N GLU A 37 -13.94 3.65 11.18
CA GLU A 37 -14.55 2.53 11.90
C GLU A 37 -15.58 1.77 11.04
N ASN A 38 -15.34 1.68 9.73
CA ASN A 38 -16.17 0.86 8.86
C ASN A 38 -15.61 -0.54 8.77
N GLU A 39 -16.48 -1.53 8.84
CA GLU A 39 -16.13 -2.95 8.87
C GLU A 39 -16.83 -3.70 7.74
N THR A 40 -16.15 -4.65 7.13
CA THR A 40 -16.80 -5.65 6.28
C THR A 40 -16.26 -7.05 6.50
N GLN A 41 -17.09 -8.06 6.29
CA GLN A 41 -16.66 -9.46 6.18
C GLN A 41 -15.94 -9.76 4.87
N ALA A 42 -16.00 -8.88 3.87
CA ALA A 42 -15.41 -9.07 2.54
C ALA A 42 -14.20 -8.14 2.32
N ASP A 43 -14.11 -7.49 1.16
CA ASP A 43 -13.01 -6.59 0.80
C ASP A 43 -13.39 -5.09 0.96
N GLY A 44 -12.42 -4.23 1.28
CA GLY A 44 -12.64 -2.78 1.32
C GLY A 44 -13.43 -2.35 2.54
N GLY A 45 -12.80 -2.27 3.72
CA GLY A 45 -13.51 -1.93 4.97
C GLY A 45 -14.26 -0.61 4.91
N ALA A 46 -13.74 0.39 4.18
CA ALA A 46 -14.50 1.58 3.82
C ALA A 46 -15.08 1.51 2.41
N ILE A 47 -14.21 1.34 1.40
CA ILE A 47 -14.58 1.44 -0.01
C ILE A 47 -14.17 0.18 -0.76
N GLY A 48 -15.15 -0.49 -1.36
CA GLY A 48 -14.95 -1.56 -2.32
C GLY A 48 -15.13 -1.04 -3.73
N LEU A 49 -14.15 -1.30 -4.61
CA LEU A 49 -14.20 -0.91 -6.03
C LEU A 49 -14.15 -2.13 -6.94
N LYS A 50 -15.13 -2.21 -7.84
CA LYS A 50 -15.22 -3.20 -8.92
C LYS A 50 -15.15 -2.49 -10.26
N GLY A 51 -14.10 -2.68 -11.05
CA GLY A 51 -14.02 -2.28 -12.47
C GLY A 51 -14.32 -0.82 -12.78
N SER A 52 -13.86 0.11 -11.94
CA SER A 52 -14.19 1.54 -12.02
C SER A 52 -12.97 2.44 -11.89
N ARG A 53 -13.13 3.69 -12.34
CA ARG A 53 -12.10 4.74 -12.22
C ARG A 53 -12.49 5.73 -11.13
N VAL A 54 -11.80 5.73 -10.01
CA VAL A 54 -12.02 6.64 -8.89
C VAL A 54 -10.96 7.74 -8.86
N TYR A 55 -11.41 8.92 -8.48
CA TYR A 55 -10.55 9.98 -8.00
C TYR A 55 -10.89 10.25 -6.53
N ILE A 56 -9.93 9.96 -5.64
CA ILE A 56 -10.05 10.16 -4.19
C ILE A 56 -9.05 11.24 -3.79
N ALA A 57 -9.52 12.31 -3.17
CA ALA A 57 -8.62 13.39 -2.74
C ALA A 57 -9.02 14.00 -1.40
N ASN A 58 -8.05 14.46 -0.59
CA ASN A 58 -8.33 15.14 0.68
C ASN A 58 -9.25 14.32 1.61
N CYS A 59 -9.05 13.02 1.69
CA CYS A 59 -9.88 12.12 2.49
C CYS A 59 -9.09 11.52 3.67
N THR A 60 -9.82 11.13 4.71
CA THR A 60 -9.26 10.40 5.85
C THR A 60 -9.92 9.03 5.96
N PHE A 61 -9.11 7.99 6.08
CA PHE A 61 -9.52 6.61 6.30
C PHE A 61 -8.94 6.12 7.63
N ALA A 62 -9.77 6.02 8.67
CA ALA A 62 -9.30 5.75 10.03
C ALA A 62 -9.98 4.53 10.67
N GLY A 63 -9.21 3.51 11.06
CA GLY A 63 -9.77 2.39 11.83
C GLY A 63 -10.76 1.53 11.02
N ASN A 64 -10.64 1.48 9.69
CA ASN A 64 -11.51 0.63 8.87
C ASN A 64 -10.94 -0.79 8.82
N ASP A 65 -11.82 -1.80 8.83
CA ASP A 65 -11.46 -3.21 8.95
C ASP A 65 -12.09 -4.06 7.84
N ALA A 66 -11.29 -4.92 7.22
CA ALA A 66 -11.73 -5.81 6.15
C ALA A 66 -11.46 -7.29 6.48
N GLY A 67 -12.48 -8.11 6.28
CA GLY A 67 -12.40 -9.56 6.37
C GLY A 67 -12.49 -10.09 7.78
N THR A 68 -13.49 -9.69 8.55
CA THR A 68 -13.69 -10.26 9.89
C THR A 68 -13.97 -11.77 9.89
N ASP A 69 -14.08 -12.40 8.72
CA ASP A 69 -14.12 -13.85 8.50
C ASP A 69 -12.76 -14.51 8.17
N GLY A 70 -11.70 -13.72 7.93
CA GLY A 70 -10.31 -14.17 7.78
C GLY A 70 -9.67 -14.02 6.39
N TYR A 71 -10.33 -13.42 5.39
CA TYR A 71 -9.76 -13.30 4.02
C TYR A 71 -9.81 -11.91 3.39
N GLY A 72 -10.19 -10.87 4.13
CA GLY A 72 -10.51 -9.57 3.57
C GLY A 72 -9.29 -8.77 3.15
N ARG A 73 -9.44 -8.01 2.07
CA ARG A 73 -8.36 -7.23 1.47
C ARG A 73 -8.70 -5.76 1.51
N GLY A 74 -7.69 -4.91 1.71
CA GLY A 74 -7.88 -3.46 1.69
C GLY A 74 -8.70 -2.99 2.89
N GLY A 75 -8.07 -2.83 4.05
CA GLY A 75 -8.80 -2.42 5.27
C GLY A 75 -9.56 -1.11 5.11
N ALA A 76 -9.03 -0.17 4.32
CA ALA A 76 -9.77 1.00 3.87
C ALA A 76 -10.35 0.79 2.46
N ILE A 77 -9.48 0.55 1.48
CA ILE A 77 -9.85 0.54 0.06
C ILE A 77 -9.42 -0.77 -0.57
N SER A 78 -10.35 -1.43 -1.25
CA SER A 78 -10.03 -2.57 -2.11
C SER A 78 -10.40 -2.30 -3.56
N VAL A 79 -9.42 -2.50 -4.44
CA VAL A 79 -9.59 -2.53 -5.89
C VAL A 79 -9.30 -3.96 -6.37
N ASN A 80 -10.36 -4.74 -6.58
CA ASN A 80 -10.29 -6.14 -6.94
C ASN A 80 -10.70 -6.38 -8.41
N ASP A 81 -10.17 -5.56 -9.31
CA ASP A 81 -10.35 -5.69 -10.76
C ASP A 81 -9.14 -5.09 -11.49
N TYR A 82 -8.51 -5.88 -12.35
CA TYR A 82 -7.34 -5.47 -13.15
C TYR A 82 -7.69 -4.37 -14.16
N ASN A 83 -8.95 -4.27 -14.59
CA ASN A 83 -9.41 -3.25 -15.52
C ASN A 83 -9.70 -1.90 -14.85
N ALA A 84 -9.62 -1.81 -13.53
CA ALA A 84 -9.75 -0.56 -12.79
C ALA A 84 -8.51 0.31 -13.04
N ASN A 85 -8.53 1.06 -14.13
CA ASN A 85 -7.39 1.82 -14.63
C ASN A 85 -7.51 3.32 -14.41
N PHE A 86 -6.37 3.99 -14.29
CA PHE A 86 -6.21 5.44 -14.16
C PHE A 86 -6.89 6.01 -12.91
N ASN A 87 -6.90 5.22 -11.85
CA ASN A 87 -7.36 5.67 -10.55
C ASN A 87 -6.28 6.52 -9.88
N ILE A 88 -6.73 7.53 -9.13
CA ILE A 88 -5.85 8.45 -8.45
C ILE A 88 -6.33 8.58 -7.00
N VAL A 89 -5.38 8.43 -6.08
CA VAL A 89 -5.55 8.72 -4.65
C VAL A 89 -4.52 9.78 -4.27
N GLU A 90 -4.97 10.92 -3.76
CA GLU A 90 -4.05 12.00 -3.42
C GLU A 90 -4.43 12.79 -2.18
N ASP A 91 -3.43 13.32 -1.49
CA ASP A 91 -3.67 14.18 -0.32
C ASP A 91 -4.55 13.49 0.75
N CYS A 92 -4.37 12.17 0.93
CA CYS A 92 -5.19 11.36 1.85
C CYS A 92 -4.39 10.83 3.04
N GLU A 93 -5.08 10.63 4.16
CA GLU A 93 -4.56 9.96 5.35
C GLU A 93 -5.21 8.58 5.49
N PHE A 94 -4.38 7.55 5.70
CA PHE A 94 -4.79 6.20 6.03
C PHE A 94 -4.18 5.80 7.36
N SER A 95 -4.99 5.77 8.42
CA SER A 95 -4.53 5.49 9.77
C SER A 95 -5.22 4.28 10.39
N GLN A 96 -4.47 3.35 10.99
CA GLN A 96 -5.02 2.25 11.78
C GLN A 96 -6.03 1.37 11.03
N ASN A 97 -5.93 1.26 9.71
CA ASN A 97 -6.78 0.36 8.95
C ASN A 97 -6.22 -1.07 8.98
N THR A 98 -7.11 -2.05 9.05
CA THR A 98 -6.74 -3.46 9.20
C THR A 98 -7.37 -4.33 8.13
N ALA A 99 -6.61 -5.32 7.67
CA ALA A 99 -7.11 -6.36 6.77
C ALA A 99 -6.62 -7.72 7.27
N THR A 100 -7.50 -8.71 7.33
CA THR A 100 -7.10 -10.09 7.66
C THR A 100 -6.35 -10.78 6.53
N GLY A 101 -6.44 -10.25 5.30
CA GLY A 101 -5.64 -10.61 4.15
C GLY A 101 -4.60 -9.54 3.81
N SER A 102 -4.49 -9.19 2.52
CA SER A 102 -3.47 -8.27 2.00
C SER A 102 -3.95 -6.82 1.91
N GLY A 103 -3.03 -5.86 2.04
CA GLY A 103 -3.31 -4.43 1.93
C GLY A 103 -4.01 -3.89 3.17
N GLY A 104 -3.26 -3.66 4.25
CA GLY A 104 -3.86 -3.20 5.52
C GLY A 104 -4.65 -1.90 5.38
N ALA A 105 -4.16 -0.93 4.60
CA ALA A 105 -5.00 0.18 4.13
C ALA A 105 -5.57 -0.08 2.75
N ILE A 106 -4.71 -0.36 1.78
CA ILE A 106 -5.09 -0.43 0.37
C ILE A 106 -4.65 -1.75 -0.23
N HIS A 107 -5.60 -2.43 -0.85
CA HIS A 107 -5.34 -3.55 -1.76
C HIS A 107 -5.64 -3.14 -3.20
N TRP A 108 -4.64 -3.27 -4.08
CA TRP A 108 -4.71 -2.74 -5.43
C TRP A 108 -4.31 -3.75 -6.51
N LEU A 109 -5.25 -4.08 -7.39
CA LEU A 109 -5.01 -4.92 -8.56
C LEU A 109 -5.13 -4.19 -9.91
N GLY A 110 -5.70 -2.98 -9.95
CA GLY A 110 -5.86 -2.24 -11.21
C GLY A 110 -4.54 -1.93 -11.92
N ASP A 111 -4.48 -2.12 -13.25
CA ASP A 111 -3.24 -2.04 -14.05
C ASP A 111 -2.57 -0.67 -14.06
N HIS A 112 -3.29 0.43 -13.86
CA HIS A 112 -2.71 1.77 -13.83
C HIS A 112 -3.25 2.59 -12.67
N PHE A 113 -2.37 3.09 -11.81
CA PHE A 113 -2.77 3.93 -10.69
C PHE A 113 -1.70 4.93 -10.27
N THR A 114 -2.14 5.99 -9.60
CA THR A 114 -1.25 6.96 -8.95
C THR A 114 -1.70 7.18 -7.52
N ILE A 115 -0.79 7.01 -6.57
CA ILE A 115 -0.96 7.38 -5.17
C ILE A 115 0.07 8.45 -4.86
N ARG A 116 -0.36 9.63 -4.40
CA ARG A 116 0.59 10.72 -4.16
C ARG A 116 0.23 11.62 -2.99
N ARG A 117 1.23 12.14 -2.27
CA ARG A 117 1.01 13.01 -1.10
C ARG A 117 0.06 12.40 -0.08
N CYS A 118 0.20 11.09 0.14
CA CYS A 118 -0.61 10.36 1.10
C CYS A 118 0.25 9.88 2.26
N THR A 119 -0.36 9.77 3.43
CA THR A 119 0.28 9.20 4.61
C THR A 119 -0.44 7.93 5.02
N PHE A 120 0.34 6.88 5.26
CA PHE A 120 -0.08 5.55 5.68
C PHE A 120 0.53 5.27 7.05
N ASN A 121 -0.28 5.38 8.10
CA ASN A 121 0.17 5.31 9.48
C ASN A 121 -0.48 4.15 10.24
N HIS A 122 0.31 3.27 10.84
CA HIS A 122 -0.19 2.18 11.69
C HIS A 122 -1.22 1.26 11.01
N ASN A 123 -1.14 1.05 9.69
CA ASN A 123 -2.02 0.10 9.01
C ASN A 123 -1.45 -1.32 9.06
N SER A 124 -2.31 -2.33 9.15
CA SER A 124 -1.86 -3.71 9.28
C SER A 124 -2.60 -4.68 8.37
N ALA A 125 -1.83 -5.49 7.65
CA ALA A 125 -2.29 -6.73 7.07
C ALA A 125 -1.98 -7.90 8.03
N SER A 126 -2.52 -9.09 7.76
CA SER A 126 -2.16 -10.30 8.52
C SER A 126 -0.66 -10.59 8.44
N SER A 127 -0.13 -11.19 9.51
CA SER A 127 1.29 -11.58 9.62
C SER A 127 1.73 -12.65 8.62
N THR A 128 0.80 -13.31 7.94
CA THR A 128 1.06 -14.28 6.86
C THR A 128 0.89 -13.69 5.47
N ASP A 129 0.47 -12.43 5.37
CA ASP A 129 0.01 -11.77 4.15
C ASP A 129 0.87 -10.55 3.79
N TYR A 130 0.40 -9.74 2.85
CA TYR A 130 1.25 -8.80 2.11
C TYR A 130 0.77 -7.36 2.26
N GLY A 131 1.71 -6.41 2.34
CA GLY A 131 1.45 -4.98 2.22
C GLY A 131 0.69 -4.38 3.41
N GLY A 132 1.42 -3.93 4.45
CA GLY A 132 0.78 -3.42 5.67
C GLY A 132 0.10 -2.07 5.44
N GLY A 133 0.79 -1.15 4.77
CA GLY A 133 0.15 0.04 4.20
C GLY A 133 -0.58 -0.33 2.91
N ILE A 134 0.19 -0.70 1.90
CA ILE A 134 -0.33 -0.99 0.56
C ILE A 134 0.16 -2.34 0.06
N TYR A 135 -0.77 -3.12 -0.48
CA TYR A 135 -0.48 -4.20 -1.41
C TYR A 135 -0.87 -3.75 -2.81
N ALA A 136 0.08 -3.73 -3.74
CA ALA A 136 -0.17 -3.45 -5.15
C ALA A 136 0.44 -4.55 -6.02
N SER A 137 -0.41 -5.26 -6.76
CA SER A 137 0.06 -6.28 -7.71
C SER A 137 -0.76 -6.28 -9.00
N PRO A 138 -0.62 -5.24 -9.83
CA PRO A 138 -1.20 -5.24 -11.17
C PRO A 138 -0.60 -6.32 -12.07
N HIS A 139 -1.20 -6.55 -13.25
CA HIS A 139 -0.66 -7.55 -14.20
C HIS A 139 0.64 -7.06 -14.83
N GLY A 140 1.34 -7.96 -15.53
CA GLY A 140 2.72 -7.73 -16.00
C GLY A 140 2.93 -6.54 -16.94
N THR A 141 1.88 -5.93 -17.48
CA THR A 141 1.93 -4.70 -18.28
C THR A 141 1.49 -3.46 -17.53
N GLY A 142 1.09 -3.59 -16.27
CA GLY A 142 0.62 -2.48 -15.44
C GLY A 142 1.75 -1.58 -14.96
N GLU A 143 1.36 -0.36 -14.61
CA GLU A 143 2.23 0.69 -14.10
C GLU A 143 1.62 1.33 -12.84
N GLY A 144 2.37 1.31 -11.74
CA GLY A 144 1.99 1.98 -10.50
C GLY A 144 2.94 3.12 -10.16
N THR A 145 2.40 4.30 -9.86
CA THR A 145 3.20 5.42 -9.33
C THR A 145 2.86 5.68 -7.87
N ILE A 146 3.88 5.72 -7.02
CA ILE A 146 3.76 6.10 -5.60
C ILE A 146 4.74 7.24 -5.34
N ALA A 147 4.24 8.44 -5.07
CA ALA A 147 5.04 9.66 -5.06
C ALA A 147 4.76 10.55 -3.85
N ASP A 148 5.79 11.09 -3.23
CA ASP A 148 5.64 12.05 -2.12
C ASP A 148 4.80 11.50 -0.96
N CYS A 149 4.88 10.19 -0.68
CA CYS A 149 4.09 9.52 0.35
C CYS A 149 4.91 9.16 1.60
N GLU A 150 4.24 9.03 2.73
CA GLU A 150 4.83 8.54 3.98
C GLU A 150 4.21 7.21 4.40
N PHE A 151 5.03 6.23 4.75
CA PHE A 151 4.63 4.94 5.29
C PHE A 151 5.27 4.79 6.66
N ILE A 152 4.47 4.86 7.71
CA ILE A 152 4.90 4.93 9.10
C ILE A 152 4.25 3.81 9.90
N ASP A 153 5.08 3.02 10.59
CA ASP A 153 4.62 2.01 11.57
C ASP A 153 3.60 1.00 11.01
N ASN A 154 3.63 0.72 9.70
CA ASN A 154 2.73 -0.27 9.10
C ASN A 154 3.28 -1.70 9.25
N SER A 155 2.41 -2.71 9.31
CA SER A 155 2.80 -4.10 9.51
C SER A 155 2.16 -5.13 8.58
N ALA A 156 2.92 -6.13 8.15
CA ALA A 156 2.44 -7.27 7.36
C ALA A 156 3.35 -8.50 7.49
N GLY A 157 3.03 -9.60 6.81
CA GLY A 157 3.95 -10.72 6.62
C GLY A 157 5.13 -10.38 5.70
N GLN A 158 4.86 -9.72 4.58
CA GLN A 158 5.87 -9.15 3.67
C GLN A 158 5.47 -7.73 3.24
N GLY A 159 6.45 -6.84 3.05
CA GLY A 159 6.18 -5.46 2.63
C GLY A 159 5.44 -4.69 3.72
N GLY A 160 6.07 -4.51 4.88
CA GLY A 160 5.42 -3.90 6.06
C GLY A 160 4.80 -2.54 5.73
N GLY A 161 5.53 -1.67 5.03
CA GLY A 161 4.98 -0.44 4.45
C GLY A 161 4.27 -0.72 3.12
N LEU A 162 5.02 -1.26 2.15
CA LEU A 162 4.57 -1.43 0.78
C LEU A 162 5.00 -2.78 0.22
N TYR A 163 4.07 -3.48 -0.40
CA TYR A 163 4.33 -4.62 -1.27
C TYR A 163 4.02 -4.23 -2.72
N VAL A 164 4.97 -4.48 -3.62
CA VAL A 164 4.79 -4.32 -5.08
C VAL A 164 5.05 -5.64 -5.81
N GLY A 165 4.11 -6.04 -6.66
CA GLY A 165 4.12 -7.30 -7.41
C GLY A 165 4.74 -7.20 -8.80
N SER A 166 4.29 -8.08 -9.71
CA SER A 166 4.92 -8.39 -11.01
C SER A 166 4.81 -7.30 -12.09
N ALA A 167 4.54 -6.05 -11.72
CA ALA A 167 4.35 -4.92 -12.63
C ALA A 167 5.55 -3.94 -12.58
N THR A 168 5.43 -2.81 -13.27
CA THR A 168 6.42 -1.72 -13.18
C THR A 168 5.96 -0.68 -12.17
N PHE A 169 6.84 -0.29 -11.26
CA PHE A 169 6.56 0.69 -10.23
C PHE A 169 7.60 1.80 -10.23
N ASP A 170 7.11 3.03 -10.24
CA ASP A 170 7.91 4.23 -9.97
C ASP A 170 7.57 4.74 -8.56
N ILE A 171 8.54 4.61 -7.65
CA ILE A 171 8.40 4.98 -6.24
C ILE A 171 9.40 6.09 -5.96
N HIS A 172 8.92 7.30 -5.74
CA HIS A 172 9.83 8.43 -5.54
C HIS A 172 9.41 9.44 -4.48
N ASN A 173 10.39 10.11 -3.90
CA ASN A 173 10.21 11.12 -2.85
C ASN A 173 9.42 10.61 -1.63
N CYS A 174 9.47 9.31 -1.35
CA CYS A 174 8.71 8.70 -0.27
C CYS A 174 9.54 8.51 1.01
N VAL A 175 8.87 8.44 2.15
CA VAL A 175 9.47 8.04 3.43
C VAL A 175 8.88 6.72 3.88
N PHE A 176 9.75 5.77 4.24
CA PHE A 176 9.37 4.50 4.87
C PHE A 176 10.06 4.45 6.23
N TYR A 177 9.27 4.58 7.29
CA TYR A 177 9.75 4.68 8.66
C TYR A 177 9.10 3.64 9.57
N SER A 178 9.91 2.92 10.34
CA SER A 178 9.40 2.06 11.43
C SER A 178 8.41 0.95 10.98
N ASN A 179 8.38 0.63 9.69
CA ASN A 179 7.49 -0.41 9.17
C ASN A 179 8.05 -1.80 9.47
N HIS A 180 7.14 -2.74 9.68
CA HIS A 180 7.44 -4.07 10.17
C HIS A 180 6.92 -5.17 9.23
N ALA A 181 7.80 -6.10 8.85
CA ALA A 181 7.40 -7.32 8.16
C ALA A 181 7.74 -8.56 9.01
N ALA A 182 6.84 -9.52 9.07
CA ALA A 182 7.11 -10.77 9.77
C ALA A 182 8.20 -11.61 9.07
N THR A 183 8.44 -11.40 7.77
CA THR A 183 9.40 -12.20 6.99
C THR A 183 10.35 -11.37 6.14
N GLN A 184 9.85 -10.54 5.21
CA GLN A 184 10.70 -9.86 4.21
C GLN A 184 10.20 -8.45 3.90
N GLY A 185 11.14 -7.53 3.67
CA GLY A 185 10.85 -6.16 3.22
C GLY A 185 10.07 -5.35 4.24
N GLY A 186 10.69 -5.02 5.38
CA GLY A 186 10.04 -4.24 6.44
C GLY A 186 9.43 -2.94 5.93
N GLY A 187 10.19 -2.18 5.13
CA GLY A 187 9.69 -0.98 4.46
C GLY A 187 9.00 -1.31 3.14
N ILE A 188 9.76 -1.83 2.19
CA ILE A 188 9.29 -2.18 0.85
C ILE A 188 9.66 -3.63 0.55
N TYR A 189 8.74 -4.37 -0.05
CA TYR A 189 9.00 -5.66 -0.68
C TYR A 189 8.58 -5.60 -2.16
N SER A 190 9.46 -6.06 -3.06
CA SER A 190 9.20 -6.12 -4.50
C SER A 190 9.37 -7.54 -5.01
N TYR A 191 8.36 -8.05 -5.72
CA TYR A 191 8.35 -9.43 -6.21
C TYR A 191 7.95 -9.52 -7.69
N GLY A 192 8.77 -10.20 -8.50
CA GLY A 192 8.41 -10.56 -9.88
C GLY A 192 8.38 -9.42 -10.90
N GLY A 193 8.44 -8.15 -10.46
CA GLY A 193 8.37 -6.96 -11.30
C GLY A 193 9.60 -6.05 -11.19
N THR A 194 9.45 -4.82 -11.66
CA THR A 194 10.49 -3.76 -11.58
C THR A 194 10.00 -2.66 -10.66
N ALA A 195 10.81 -2.27 -9.67
CA ALA A 195 10.52 -1.15 -8.79
C ALA A 195 11.69 -0.17 -8.82
N ASP A 196 11.49 0.97 -9.47
CA ASP A 196 12.42 2.08 -9.49
C ASP A 196 12.18 2.97 -8.27
N VAL A 197 13.07 2.85 -7.27
CA VAL A 197 12.97 3.59 -6.00
C VAL A 197 13.97 4.74 -6.00
N THR A 198 13.50 6.00 -6.05
CA THR A 198 14.38 7.17 -6.16
C THR A 198 14.02 8.28 -5.16
N ASN A 199 15.01 8.99 -4.63
CA ASN A 199 14.80 10.07 -3.65
C ASN A 199 13.98 9.68 -2.41
N CYS A 200 13.98 8.39 -2.04
CA CYS A 200 13.25 7.90 -0.87
C CYS A 200 14.15 7.81 0.37
N THR A 201 13.56 8.06 1.54
CA THR A 201 14.20 7.80 2.84
C THR A 201 13.61 6.51 3.42
N ILE A 202 14.43 5.47 3.61
CA ILE A 202 14.00 4.17 4.15
C ILE A 202 14.82 3.90 5.41
N HIS A 203 14.23 4.08 6.59
CA HIS A 203 14.96 3.92 7.85
C HIS A 203 14.12 3.29 8.97
N GLN A 204 14.80 2.61 9.90
CA GLN A 204 14.18 1.93 11.04
C GLN A 204 13.09 0.92 10.66
N ASN A 205 13.13 0.35 9.46
CA ASN A 205 12.20 -0.71 9.08
C ASN A 205 12.79 -2.08 9.46
N TYR A 206 11.94 -3.02 9.87
CA TYR A 206 12.35 -4.31 10.42
C TYR A 206 11.69 -5.47 9.68
N ALA A 207 12.44 -6.52 9.36
CA ALA A 207 11.91 -7.79 8.87
C ALA A 207 12.61 -8.96 9.55
N TYR A 208 11.87 -9.97 10.04
CA TYR A 208 12.49 -11.17 10.61
C TYR A 208 12.85 -12.15 9.48
N THR A 209 14.10 -12.16 9.05
CA THR A 209 14.56 -13.20 8.15
C THR A 209 14.68 -14.53 8.90
N GLU A 210 13.93 -15.54 8.44
CA GLU A 210 14.01 -16.96 8.81
C GLU A 210 13.54 -17.34 10.24
N GLY A 211 12.29 -17.82 10.36
CA GLY A 211 11.84 -18.68 11.46
C GLY A 211 11.83 -18.11 12.89
N GLY A 212 12.22 -16.84 13.06
CA GLY A 212 12.19 -16.17 14.35
C GLY A 212 10.79 -15.70 14.71
N TYR A 213 9.99 -16.56 15.32
CA TYR A 213 8.81 -16.10 16.07
C TYR A 213 9.25 -15.01 17.07
N PRO A 214 8.49 -13.92 17.24
CA PRO A 214 8.72 -13.01 18.35
C PRO A 214 8.52 -13.81 19.64
N ARG A 215 9.59 -14.05 20.39
CA ARG A 215 9.42 -14.36 21.81
C ARG A 215 8.77 -13.11 22.39
N ARG A 216 7.49 -13.23 22.77
CA ARG A 216 6.82 -12.26 23.62
C ARG A 216 7.73 -12.03 24.81
N VAL A 217 8.43 -10.89 24.84
CA VAL A 217 9.02 -10.40 26.08
C VAL A 217 7.82 -9.96 26.91
N HIS A 218 7.33 -10.88 27.73
CA HIS A 218 6.48 -10.48 28.86
C HIS A 218 7.27 -9.46 29.67
N ASP A 219 6.59 -8.37 29.99
CA ASP A 219 7.01 -7.32 30.89
C ASP A 219 7.99 -7.79 31.96
N ARG A 220 9.19 -7.20 31.98
CA ARG A 220 9.91 -6.75 33.17
C ARG A 220 11.21 -6.05 32.78
N GLU A 221 11.15 -4.73 32.90
CA GLU A 221 12.15 -3.86 33.51
C GLU A 221 13.66 -4.03 33.19
N HIS A 222 14.20 -2.91 32.68
CA HIS A 222 15.55 -2.38 32.89
C HIS A 222 16.78 -3.01 32.18
N HIS A 223 17.48 -2.09 31.50
CA HIS A 223 18.88 -2.10 31.05
C HIS A 223 19.26 -2.79 29.74
N GLN A 224 19.51 -1.92 28.75
CA GLN A 224 20.69 -1.88 27.87
C GLN A 224 21.18 -3.16 27.18
N GLN A 225 21.38 -3.00 25.87
CA GLN A 225 22.28 -3.76 25.00
C GLN A 225 21.78 -5.16 24.59
N HIS A 226 21.13 -5.22 23.43
CA HIS A 226 21.58 -6.12 22.36
C HIS A 226 21.25 -5.49 21.00
N HIS A 227 22.20 -4.69 20.53
CA HIS A 227 22.42 -4.48 19.10
C HIS A 227 22.54 -5.85 18.42
N MET A 228 21.58 -6.17 17.55
CA MET A 228 21.84 -6.96 16.36
C MET A 228 21.19 -6.17 15.21
N ASP A 229 22.02 -5.36 14.58
CA ASP A 229 21.76 -4.67 13.31
C ASP A 229 21.40 -5.67 12.22
N GLN A 230 20.16 -6.16 12.20
CA GLN A 230 19.56 -6.75 11.00
C GLN A 230 18.81 -5.65 10.24
N GLN A 231 19.52 -4.56 9.91
CA GLN A 231 19.10 -3.65 8.85
C GLN A 231 19.25 -4.39 7.52
N VAL A 232 18.25 -5.16 7.12
CA VAL A 232 18.21 -5.71 5.76
C VAL A 232 17.87 -4.55 4.83
N LEU A 233 18.93 -3.90 4.35
CA LEU A 233 18.91 -3.02 3.18
C LEU A 233 18.18 -3.75 2.05
N CYS A 234 17.20 -3.04 1.49
CA CYS A 234 16.50 -3.33 0.24
C CYS A 234 17.33 -4.19 -0.73
N ARG A 235 16.94 -5.43 -1.01
CA ARG A 235 17.44 -6.14 -2.20
C ARG A 235 16.72 -5.56 -3.42
N ILE A 236 17.26 -4.47 -3.97
CA ILE A 236 16.84 -3.95 -5.28
C ILE A 236 17.97 -4.28 -6.28
N PRO A 237 17.72 -5.07 -7.34
CA PRO A 237 18.66 -5.16 -8.45
C PRO A 237 18.67 -3.80 -9.18
N LEU A 238 19.80 -3.09 -9.08
CA LEU A 238 20.06 -1.89 -9.88
C LEU A 238 19.96 -2.23 -11.36
N SER A 239 18.94 -1.75 -12.07
CA SER A 239 18.94 -1.82 -13.53
C SER A 239 19.98 -0.82 -14.06
N SER A 240 21.02 -1.36 -14.70
CA SER A 240 22.08 -0.55 -15.29
C SER A 240 21.55 0.20 -16.51
N ARG A 241 21.48 1.53 -16.45
CA ARG A 241 21.40 2.36 -17.67
C ARG A 241 22.67 2.13 -18.50
N LYS A 242 22.60 1.29 -19.54
CA LYS A 242 23.55 1.32 -20.65
C LYS A 242 23.09 2.37 -21.66
N GLY A 243 23.84 3.46 -21.76
CA GLY A 243 23.58 4.55 -22.71
C GLY A 243 23.91 4.18 -24.16
N HIS A 244 23.61 5.11 -25.06
CA HIS A 244 24.55 5.54 -26.11
C HIS A 244 24.15 6.92 -26.64
N HIS A 245 25.09 7.86 -26.54
CA HIS A 245 25.07 9.17 -27.18
C HIS A 245 25.00 9.04 -28.70
N GLY A 246 23.96 9.60 -29.32
CA GLY A 246 23.90 9.85 -30.76
C GLY A 246 24.21 11.31 -31.08
N ILE A 247 25.47 11.74 -30.99
CA ILE A 247 25.90 13.03 -31.55
C ILE A 247 26.10 12.84 -33.06
N ARG A 248 25.13 13.25 -33.87
CA ARG A 248 25.31 13.42 -35.33
C ARG A 248 26.02 14.75 -35.58
N ARG A 249 27.32 14.71 -35.90
CA ARG A 249 28.02 15.82 -36.59
C ARG A 249 27.78 15.72 -38.10
N ARG A 250 27.23 16.77 -38.69
CA ARG A 250 27.17 17.01 -40.15
C ARG A 250 28.50 17.60 -40.62
N HIS A 251 29.14 17.03 -41.63
CA HIS A 251 30.04 17.69 -42.60
C HIS A 251 29.63 17.14 -43.98
N LEU A 252 28.99 17.91 -44.86
CA LEU A 252 29.59 18.78 -45.89
C LEU A 252 30.66 18.08 -46.73
N HIS A 253 30.23 17.49 -47.84
CA HIS A 253 30.76 17.72 -49.20
C HIS A 253 29.64 17.51 -50.21
#